data_AF-A0A2G5CQ66-F1
#
_entry.id   AF-A0A2G5CQ66-F1
#
_cell.length_a   1.000
_cell.length_b   1.000
_cell.length_c   1.000
_cell.angle_alpha   90.00
_cell.angle_beta   90.00
_cell.angle_gamma   90.00
#
_symmetry.space_group_name_H-M   'P 1'
#
loop_
_entity.id
_entity.type
_entity.pdbx_description
1 polymer ?
#
loop_
_entity_poly.entity_id
_entity_poly.type
_entity_poly.pdbx_seq_one_letter_code
_entity_poly.pdbx_strand_id
1 'polypeptide(L)' 'MDPEAARTARESLDLAFHMSNILDTGLDRHTLSLLIALSDVGLNPEALAALVKELRKEPPRITTTPSAP' A
#
# COMPACT_ATOMS: atom_id res chain seq x y z
N MET A 1 18.52 7.74 -14.64
CA MET A 1 17.95 7.52 -13.31
C MET A 1 19.06 7.77 -12.31
N ASP A 2 18.90 8.77 -11.45
CA ASP A 2 19.90 9.09 -10.44
C ASP A 2 19.94 7.98 -9.38
N PRO A 3 21.09 7.29 -9.17
CA PRO A 3 21.17 6.16 -8.26
C PRO A 3 21.00 6.58 -6.79
N GLU A 4 21.28 7.84 -6.46
CA GLU A 4 21.11 8.39 -5.13
C GLU A 4 19.63 8.59 -4.82
N ALA A 5 18.86 9.15 -5.76
CA ALA A 5 17.42 9.32 -5.63
C ALA A 5 16.68 7.99 -5.38
N ALA A 6 17.06 6.92 -6.09
CA ALA A 6 16.48 5.59 -5.89
C ALA A 6 16.80 5.01 -4.50
N ARG A 7 17.99 5.30 -3.99
CA ARG A 7 18.41 4.89 -2.64
C ARG A 7 17.63 5.65 -1.57
N THR A 8 17.51 6.97 -1.70
CA THR A 8 16.72 7.81 -0.78
C THR A 8 15.27 7.36 -0.74
N ALA A 9 14.63 7.12 -1.88
CA ALA A 9 13.24 6.66 -1.94
C ALA A 9 13.04 5.33 -1.18
N ARG A 10 14.01 4.42 -1.30
CA ARG A 10 13.98 3.12 -0.60
C ARG A 10 14.12 3.27 0.91
N GLU A 11 15.04 4.12 1.35
CA GLU A 11 15.24 4.43 2.77
C GLU A 11 14.02 5.15 3.37
N SER A 12 13.41 6.08 2.63
CA SER A 12 12.16 6.74 3.04
C SER A 12 11.00 5.75 3.16
N LEU A 13 10.87 4.80 2.23
CA LEU A 13 9.85 3.76 2.30
C LEU A 13 10.06 2.82 3.50
N ASP A 14 11.30 2.44 3.81
CA ASP A 14 11.60 1.62 5.00
C ASP A 14 11.25 2.35 6.29
N LEU A 15 11.58 3.63 6.39
CA LEU A 15 11.20 4.43 7.55
C LEU A 15 9.68 4.52 7.70
N ALA A 16 8.96 4.79 6.60
CA ALA A 16 7.50 4.81 6.59
C ALA A 16 6.89 3.46 7.01
N PHE A 17 7.48 2.35 6.57
CA PHE A 17 7.05 1.01 6.94
C PHE A 17 7.25 0.73 8.43
N HIS A 18 8.38 1.14 9.01
CA HIS A 18 8.59 1.05 10.44
C HIS A 18 7.57 1.87 11.24
N MET A 19 7.28 3.11 10.82
CA MET A 19 6.23 3.91 11.47
C MET A 19 4.85 3.22 11.40
N SER A 20 4.52 2.66 10.22
CA SER A 20 3.29 1.90 10.00
C SER A 20 3.16 0.69 10.94
N ASN A 21 4.25 -0.02 11.20
CA ASN A 21 4.26 -1.16 12.12
C ASN A 21 4.13 -0.73 13.59
N ILE A 22 4.78 0.38 13.97
CA ILE A 22 4.65 0.93 15.34
C ILE A 22 3.19 1.34 15.63
N LEU A 23 2.50 1.87 14.62
CA LEU A 23 1.09 2.28 14.70
C LEU A 23 0.10 1.12 14.47
N ASP A 24 0.60 -0.11 14.30
CA ASP A 24 -0.19 -1.31 14.03
C ASP A 24 -1.23 -1.12 12.90
N THR A 25 -0.86 -0.42 11.83
CA THR A 25 -1.80 -0.18 10.72
C THR A 25 -2.08 -1.46 9.91
N GLY A 26 -1.22 -2.47 10.05
CA GLY A 26 -1.30 -3.74 9.33
C GLY A 26 -1.17 -3.60 7.82
N LEU A 27 -0.39 -2.61 7.35
CA LEU A 27 -0.10 -2.41 5.93
C LEU A 27 1.20 -3.11 5.55
N ASP A 28 1.18 -3.89 4.47
CA ASP A 28 2.38 -4.47 3.88
C ASP A 28 3.22 -3.42 3.15
N ARG A 29 4.53 -3.68 3.04
CA ARG A 29 5.50 -2.79 2.37
C ARG A 29 5.12 -2.45 0.93
N HIS A 30 4.48 -3.40 0.22
CA HIS A 30 3.98 -3.18 -1.13
C HIS A 30 2.79 -2.22 -1.16
N THR A 31 1.79 -2.44 -0.30
CA THR A 31 0.61 -1.58 -0.18
C THR A 31 0.99 -0.16 0.21
N LEU A 32 1.90 -0.01 1.17
CA LEU A 32 2.42 1.29 1.58
C LEU A 32 3.13 2.01 0.42
N SER A 33 3.96 1.30 -0.35
CA SER A 33 4.62 1.86 -1.53
C SER A 33 3.61 2.37 -2.57
N LEU A 34 2.52 1.62 -2.78
CA LEU A 34 1.46 2.03 -3.70
C LEU A 34 0.72 3.26 -3.19
N LEU A 35 0.38 3.29 -1.90
CA LEU A 35 -0.29 4.44 -1.27
C LEU A 35 0.56 5.71 -1.36
N ILE A 36 1.87 5.60 -1.20
CA ILE A 36 2.80 6.74 -1.35
C ILE A 36 2.80 7.23 -2.80
N ALA A 37 2.89 6.33 -3.79
CA ALA A 37 2.84 6.71 -5.21
C ALA A 37 1.50 7.34 -5.60
N LEU A 38 0.39 6.84 -5.04
CA LEU A 38 -0.94 7.42 -5.23
C LEU A 38 -1.07 8.80 -4.55
N SER A 39 -0.45 8.99 -3.40
CA SER A 39 -0.43 10.28 -2.72
C SER A 39 0.44 11.30 -3.47
N ASP A 40 1.53 10.86 -4.11
CA ASP A 40 2.44 11.71 -4.90
C ASP A 40 1.76 12.30 -6.15
N VAL A 41 0.78 11.59 -6.73
CA VAL A 41 -0.05 12.12 -7.84
C VAL A 41 -1.19 13.05 -7.36
N GLY A 42 -1.25 13.37 -6.07
CA GLY A 42 -2.18 14.34 -5.48
C GLY A 42 -3.49 13.75 -4.97
N LEU A 43 -3.57 12.42 -4.78
CA LEU A 43 -4.75 11.81 -4.15
C LEU A 43 -4.78 12.08 -2.64
N ASN A 44 -5.99 12.30 -2.10
CA ASN A 44 -6.16 12.51 -0.67
C ASN A 44 -5.81 11.21 0.11
N PRO A 45 -4.81 11.22 1.02
CA PRO A 45 -4.47 10.06 1.84
C PRO A 45 -5.62 9.58 2.74
N GLU A 46 -6.53 10.47 3.16
CA GLU A 46 -7.69 10.11 3.99
C GLU A 46 -8.69 9.24 3.20
N ALA A 47 -8.92 9.58 1.93
CA ALA A 47 -9.77 8.81 1.03
C ALA A 47 -9.14 7.45 0.72
N LEU A 48 -7.82 7.41 0.50
CA LEU A 48 -7.08 6.16 0.34
C LEU A 48 -7.16 5.28 1.58
N ALA A 49 -7.06 5.85 2.78
CA ALA A 49 -7.19 5.11 4.03
C ALA A 49 -8.60 4.52 4.20
N ALA A 50 -9.65 5.26 3.82
CA ALA A 50 -11.02 4.75 3.81
C ALA A 50 -11.17 3.57 2.84
N LEU A 51 -10.65 3.71 1.60
CA LEU A 51 -10.67 2.66 0.60
C LEU A 51 -9.95 1.38 1.08
N VAL A 52 -8.76 1.51 1.65
CA VAL A 52 -8.00 0.36 2.18
C VAL A 52 -8.75 -0.33 3.32
N LYS A 53 -9.42 0.43 4.19
CA LYS A 53 -10.25 -0.14 5.27
C LYS A 53 -11.45 -0.92 4.71
N GLU A 54 -12.12 -0.39 3.68
CA GLU A 54 -13.25 -1.09 3.05
C GLU A 54 -12.78 -2.35 2.30
N LEU A 55 -11.71 -2.27 1.51
CA LEU A 55 -11.14 -3.42 0.79
C LEU A 55 -10.68 -4.55 1.72
N ARG A 56 -10.22 -4.22 2.94
CA ARG A 56 -9.84 -5.23 3.95
C ARG A 56 -11.03 -5.87 4.66
N LYS A 57 -12.20 -5.21 4.67
CA LYS A 57 -13.45 -5.77 5.22
C LYS A 57 -14.10 -6.72 4.25
N GLU A 58 -13.95 -6.49 2.94
CA GLU A 58 -14.40 -7.43 1.94
C GLU A 58 -13.51 -8.69 1.99
N PRO A 59 -14.08 -9.91 2.13
CA PRO A 59 -13.29 -11.11 2.01
C PRO A 59 -12.64 -11.14 0.62
N PRO A 60 -11.44 -11.74 0.45
CA PRO A 60 -10.85 -11.88 -0.87
C PRO A 60 -11.89 -12.56 -1.75
N ARG A 61 -12.41 -11.82 -2.74
CA ARG A 61 -13.32 -12.37 -3.73
C ARG A 61 -12.48 -13.26 -4.63
N ILE A 62 -12.17 -14.45 -4.14
CA ILE A 62 -11.73 -15.58 -4.94
C ILE A 62 -12.87 -15.83 -5.92
N THR A 63 -12.75 -15.28 -7.12
CA THR A 63 -13.46 -15.78 -8.28
C THR A 63 -12.84 -17.15 -8.58
N THR A 64 -13.24 -18.16 -7.82
CA THR A 64 -13.23 -19.52 -8.30
C THR A 64 -14.22 -19.54 -9.46
N THR A 65 -13.75 -19.30 -10.68
CA THR A 65 -14.44 -19.84 -11.85
C THR A 65 -14.34 -21.36 -11.72
N PRO A 66 -15.43 -22.10 -11.46
CA PRO A 66 -15.40 -23.54 -11.59
C PRO A 66 -15.31 -23.82 -13.09
N SER A 67 -14.08 -24.04 -13.58
CA SER A 67 -13.91 -24.71 -14.86
C SER A 67 -14.32 -26.16 -14.63
N ALA A 68 -15.54 -26.49 -15.05
CA ALA A 68 -16.09 -27.84 -15.06
C ALA A 68 -16.70 -28.11 -16.44
N PRO A 69 -16.86 -29.38 -16.86
CA PRO A 69 -16.02 -30.57 -16.67
C PRO A 69 -15.13 -30.86 -17.90
#